data_AF-A0A8X6L2Y2-F1
#
_entry.id   AF-A0A8X6L2Y2-F1
#
_cell.length_a   1.000
_cell.length_b   1.000
_cell.length_c   1.000
_cell.angle_alpha   90.00
_cell.angle_beta   90.00
_cell.angle_gamma   90.00
#
_symmetry.space_group_name_H-M   'P 1'
#
loop_
_entity.id
_entity.type
_entity.pdbx_description
1 polymer ?
#
loop_
_entity_poly.entity_id
_entity_poly.type
_entity_poly.pdbx_seq_one_letter_code
_entity_poly.pdbx_strand_id
1 'polypeptide(L)' 'MSLDVPTAVMQGDSIWLNCTLDLESDDLYSVKWYKDDVEFYRHLPQDSPSGQKYDIPGIRLDV' A
#
# COMPACT_ATOMS: atom_id res chain seq x y z
N MET A 1 3.05 -13.32 8.31
CA MET A 1 2.92 -11.87 8.07
C MET A 1 4.31 -11.26 8.01
N SER A 2 4.67 -10.61 6.90
CA SER A 2 5.92 -9.84 6.75
C SER A 2 5.64 -8.49 6.09
N LEU A 3 6.39 -7.47 6.52
CA LEU A 3 6.36 -6.13 5.95
C LEU A 3 7.77 -5.78 5.47
N ASP A 4 7.93 -5.66 4.17
CA ASP A 4 9.21 -5.41 3.52
C ASP A 4 9.19 -4.00 2.93
N VAL A 5 9.82 -3.08 3.66
CA VAL A 5 9.90 -1.66 3.32
C VAL A 5 11.34 -1.18 3.52
N PRO A 6 11.97 -0.53 2.53
CA PRO A 6 13.30 0.03 2.68
C PRO A 6 13.39 1.07 3.80
N THR A 7 14.44 1.01 4.62
CA THR A 7 14.66 1.99 5.70
C THR A 7 14.98 3.39 5.17
N ALA A 8 15.63 3.46 4.00
CA ALA A 8 15.97 4.70 3.32
C ALA A 8 16.09 4.46 1.82
N VAL A 9 15.79 5.48 1.02
CA VAL A 9 15.83 5.46 -0.45
C VAL A 9 16.41 6.78 -0.94
N MET A 10 16.98 6.79 -2.14
CA MET A 10 17.40 8.06 -2.74
C MET A 10 16.19 8.80 -3.30
N GLN A 11 16.24 10.12 -3.25
CA GLN A 11 15.14 10.95 -3.75
C GLN A 11 14.95 10.72 -5.25
N GLY A 12 13.72 10.37 -5.65
CA GLY A 12 13.35 10.12 -7.04
C GLY A 12 13.37 8.65 -7.45
N ASP A 13 13.94 7.77 -6.62
CA ASP A 13 13.91 6.33 -6.87
C ASP A 13 12.51 5.76 -6.66
N SER A 14 12.14 4.82 -7.52
CA SER A 14 10.95 3.98 -7.32
C SER A 14 11.28 2.83 -6.38
N ILE A 15 10.37 2.55 -5.45
CA ILE A 15 10.49 1.42 -4.54
C ILE A 15 9.22 0.59 -4.48
N TRP A 16 9.38 -0.64 -4.03
CA TRP A 16 8.27 -1.53 -3.70
C TRP A 16 7.99 -1.51 -2.21
N LEU A 17 6.72 -1.34 -1.86
CA LEU A 17 6.21 -1.54 -0.51
C LEU A 17 5.47 -2.87 -0.51
N ASN A 18 6.05 -3.90 0.10
CA ASN A 18 5.46 -5.23 0.08
C ASN A 18 4.95 -5.62 1.48
N CYS A 19 3.73 -6.16 1.50
CA CYS A 19 3.12 -6.71 2.70
C CYS A 19 2.58 -8.09 2.36
N THR A 20 3.17 -9.13 2.96
CA THR A 20 2.74 -10.51 2.77
C THR A 20 1.92 -10.94 3.97
N LEU A 21 0.65 -11.27 3.70
CA LEU A 21 -0.29 -11.78 4.69
C LEU A 21 -0.76 -13.17 4.26
N ASP A 22 -0.74 -14.12 5.20
CA ASP A 22 -1.38 -15.43 5.02
C ASP A 22 -2.79 -15.33 5.60
N LEU A 23 -3.79 -15.51 4.76
CA LEU A 23 -5.20 -15.40 5.12
C LEU A 23 -5.80 -16.77 5.53
N GLU A 24 -5.05 -17.85 5.38
CA GLU A 24 -5.53 -19.23 5.56
C GLU A 24 -6.86 -19.50 4.83
N SER A 25 -7.98 -19.44 5.55
CA SER A 25 -9.35 -19.67 5.03
C SER A 25 -10.26 -18.46 5.12
N ASP A 26 -9.72 -17.28 5.46
CA ASP A 26 -10.47 -16.03 5.62
C ASP A 26 -10.30 -15.11 4.39
N ASP A 27 -11.21 -14.15 4.26
CA ASP A 27 -11.19 -13.16 3.19
C ASP A 27 -10.42 -11.91 3.61
N LEU A 28 -9.68 -11.32 2.65
CA LEU A 28 -9.04 -10.04 2.89
C LEU A 28 -10.09 -8.94 3.06
N TYR A 29 -10.16 -8.34 4.25
CA TYR A 29 -11.01 -7.18 4.48
C TYR A 29 -10.48 -5.93 3.76
N SER A 30 -9.24 -5.53 4.05
CA SER A 30 -8.61 -4.35 3.43
C SER A 30 -7.09 -4.32 3.62
N VAL A 31 -6.36 -3.76 2.66
CA VAL A 31 -4.96 -3.31 2.84
C VAL A 31 -4.92 -1.79 2.70
N LYS A 32 -4.20 -1.10 3.59
CA LYS A 32 -4.08 0.36 3.57
C LYS A 32 -2.64 0.76 3.80
N TRP A 33 -2.16 1.74 3.04
CA TRP A 33 -0.85 2.34 3.21
C TRP A 33 -0.96 3.80 3.62
N TYR A 34 -0.18 4.17 4.63
CA TYR A 34 -0.14 5.50 5.21
C TYR A 34 1.28 6.05 5.17
N LYS A 35 1.40 7.35 4.95
CA LYS A 35 2.63 8.12 5.19
C LYS A 35 2.26 9.31 6.05
N ASP A 36 2.94 9.46 7.18
CA ASP A 36 2.72 10.56 8.14
C ASP A 36 1.23 10.74 8.49
N ASP A 37 0.57 9.63 8.84
CA ASP A 37 -0.87 9.54 9.16
C ASP A 37 -1.84 9.85 8.00
N VAL A 38 -1.35 10.02 6.77
CA VAL A 38 -2.18 10.24 5.58
C VAL A 38 -2.27 8.98 4.73
N GLU A 39 -3.49 8.48 4.52
CA GLU A 39 -3.78 7.35 3.63
C GLU A 39 -3.46 7.73 2.18
N PHE A 40 -2.56 7.00 1.53
CA PHE A 40 -2.21 7.24 0.12
C PHE A 40 -2.65 6.11 -0.80
N TYR A 41 -2.86 4.91 -0.27
CA TYR A 41 -3.40 3.79 -1.03
C TYR A 41 -4.29 2.90 -0.17
N ARG A 42 -5.35 2.36 -0.77
CA ARG A 42 -6.21 1.35 -0.18
C ARG A 42 -6.61 0.29 -1.20
N HIS A 43 -6.56 -0.96 -0.78
CA HIS A 43 -7.13 -2.11 -1.46
C HIS A 43 -8.29 -2.69 -0.66
N LEU A 44 -9.48 -2.73 -1.26
CA LEU A 44 -10.71 -3.31 -0.75
C LEU A 44 -11.23 -4.30 -1.81
N PRO A 45 -11.14 -5.62 -1.59
CA PRO A 45 -11.58 -6.60 -2.59
C PRO A 45 -13.06 -6.49 -2.98
N GLN A 46 -13.88 -5.93 -2.08
CA GLN A 46 -15.32 -5.75 -2.27
C GLN A 46 -15.68 -4.51 -3.11
N ASP A 47 -14.72 -3.60 -3.36
CA ASP A 47 -14.95 -2.36 -4.12
C ASP A 47 -14.66 -2.53 -5.61
N SER A 48 -15.23 -1.62 -6.43
CA SER A 48 -14.95 -1.51 -7.86
C SER A 48 -14.61 -0.06 -8.22
N PRO A 49 -13.33 0.26 -8.54
CA PRO A 49 -12.17 -0.63 -8.54
C PRO A 49 -11.74 -1.02 -7.13
N SER A 50 -11.16 -2.22 -7.00
CA SER A 50 -10.69 -2.75 -5.71
C SER A 50 -9.50 -1.96 -5.14
N GLY A 51 -8.75 -1.24 -5.99
CA GLY A 51 -7.67 -0.35 -5.59
C GLY A 51 -8.05 1.12 -5.72
N GLN A 52 -7.75 1.90 -4.69
CA GLN A 52 -7.95 3.35 -4.64
C GLN A 52 -6.61 4.03 -4.31
N LYS A 53 -6.25 5.04 -5.12
CA LYS A 53 -5.08 5.89 -4.92
C LYS A 53 -5.53 7.25 -4.40
N TYR A 54 -4.80 7.81 -3.44
CA TYR A 54 -5.01 9.16 -2.97
C TYR A 54 -3.76 9.99 -3.22
N ASP A 55 -3.93 11.14 -3.88
CA ASP A 55 -2.83 12.03 -4.19
C ASP A 55 -2.37 12.73 -2.92
N ILE A 56 -1.10 12.50 -2.55
CA ILE A 56 -0.45 13.21 -1.47
C ILE A 56 0.86 13.85 -1.96
N PRO A 57 1.21 15.05 -1.47
CA PRO A 57 2.44 15.72 -1.89
C PRO A 57 3.67 14.84 -1.65
N GLY A 58 4.45 14.63 -2.71
CA GLY A 58 5.72 13.89 -2.65
C GLY A 58 5.61 12.38 -2.82
N ILE A 59 4.41 11.80 -2.99
CA ILE A 59 4.25 10.40 -3.40
C ILE A 59 3.74 10.33 -4.83
N ARG A 60 4.29 9.41 -5.62
CA ARG A 60 3.76 8.99 -6.92
C ARG A 60 3.56 7.50 -6.88
N LEU A 61 2.32 7.05 -7.07
CA LEU A 61 1.96 5.64 -7.04
C LEU A 61 1.84 5.10 -8.46
N ASP A 62 2.72 4.15 -8.77
CA ASP A 62 2.59 3.27 -9.91
C ASP A 62 1.99 1.94 -9.40
N VAL A 63 0.74 1.66 -9.76
CA VAL A 63 0.05 0.37 -9.51
C VAL A 63 -0.67 -0.05 -10.76
#